data_AF-A0A136LZE2-F1
#
_entry.id   AF-A0A136LZE2-F1
#
_cell.length_a   1.000
_cell.length_b   1.000
_cell.length_c   1.000
_cell.angle_alpha   90.00
_cell.angle_beta   90.00
_cell.angle_gamma   90.00
#
_symmetry.space_group_name_H-M   'P 1'
#
loop_
_entity.id
_entity.type
_entity.pdbx_description
1 polymer ?
#
loop_
_entity_poly.entity_id
_entity_poly.type
_entity_poly.pdbx_seq_one_letter_code
_entity_poly.pdbx_strand_id
1 'polypeptide(L)'
;METPEQPSVPKTSRARAAVTLAAACSNVILLLIVVLLAAALLTRPATTCDAEQNQNTGATPTCVPAEDDSDGLDSEPDTTGESVSIDDLPEVFFTPGGGFDDALRAELLESIGNPMAAWEKEQGNTPLVIEFSENPYEETAATYPYSVALFQLDGYYTGIAIELEADGSVPLWIPECFESICEFSDEYQAAYPDTVEKYNEVNGL
;
A
#
# COMPACT_ATOMS: atom_id res chain seq x y z
N MET A 1 44.24 -28.88 51.68
CA MET A 1 43.24 -29.97 51.54
C MET A 1 41.93 -29.28 51.19
N GLU A 2 41.63 -29.20 49.90
CA GLU A 2 40.44 -28.58 49.35
C GLU A 2 39.35 -29.65 49.18
N THR A 3 38.13 -29.32 49.59
CA THR A 3 36.95 -30.16 49.44
C THR A 3 36.28 -29.83 48.09
N PRO A 4 35.96 -30.81 47.23
CA PRO A 4 35.36 -30.51 45.93
C PRO A 4 33.85 -30.20 46.05
N GLU A 5 33.42 -29.18 45.32
CA GLU A 5 32.03 -28.75 45.11
C GLU A 5 31.20 -29.81 44.38
N GLN A 6 29.95 -29.96 44.79
CA GLN A 6 28.96 -30.84 44.17
C GLN A 6 28.09 -30.01 43.20
N PRO A 7 27.93 -30.41 41.92
CA PRO A 7 27.09 -29.67 40.99
C PRO A 7 25.60 -29.93 41.28
N SER A 8 24.81 -28.85 41.32
CA SER A 8 23.36 -28.92 41.47
C SER A 8 22.68 -29.22 40.12
N VAL A 9 21.76 -30.19 40.12
CA VAL A 9 21.00 -30.61 38.93
C VAL A 9 19.78 -29.69 38.75
N PRO A 10 19.54 -29.08 37.57
CA PRO A 10 18.36 -28.26 37.34
C PRO A 10 17.09 -29.11 37.14
N LYS A 11 16.05 -28.82 37.94
CA LYS A 11 14.71 -29.39 37.81
C LYS A 11 14.02 -28.82 36.57
N THR A 12 13.92 -29.59 35.50
CA THR A 12 13.07 -29.27 34.33
C THR A 12 12.17 -30.45 34.00
N SER A 13 10.90 -30.46 34.45
CA SER A 13 9.96 -31.50 33.98
C SER A 13 8.45 -31.21 34.05
N ARG A 14 7.98 -29.94 34.09
CA ARG A 14 6.52 -29.70 34.05
C ARG A 14 5.99 -28.65 33.07
N ALA A 15 6.83 -27.80 32.48
CA ALA A 15 6.35 -26.75 31.56
C ALA A 15 6.06 -27.23 30.13
N ARG A 16 6.64 -28.34 29.67
CA ARG A 16 6.55 -28.77 28.25
C ARG A 16 5.25 -29.49 27.87
N ALA A 17 4.41 -29.87 28.83
CA ALA A 17 3.15 -30.57 28.53
C ALA A 17 1.96 -29.63 28.25
N ALA A 18 2.04 -28.36 28.63
CA ALA A 18 0.93 -27.40 28.43
C ALA A 18 0.93 -26.75 27.03
N VAL A 19 2.08 -26.71 26.36
CA VAL A 19 2.24 -25.97 25.09
C VAL A 19 1.63 -26.74 23.89
N THR A 20 1.53 -28.07 23.97
CA THR A 20 1.03 -28.88 22.85
C THR A 20 -0.49 -28.90 22.71
N LEU A 21 -1.25 -28.55 23.75
CA LEU A 21 -2.72 -28.58 23.72
C LEU A 21 -3.32 -27.28 23.14
N ALA A 22 -2.63 -26.14 23.30
CA ALA A 22 -3.11 -24.83 22.81
C ALA A 22 -3.05 -24.70 21.27
N ALA A 23 -2.05 -25.33 20.63
CA ALA A 23 -1.88 -25.27 19.17
C ALA A 23 -2.99 -26.02 18.40
N ALA A 24 -3.56 -27.08 18.98
CA ALA A 24 -4.62 -27.86 18.33
C ALA A 24 -5.97 -27.12 18.30
N CYS A 25 -6.28 -26.31 19.32
CA CYS A 25 -7.53 -25.54 19.35
C CYS A 25 -7.54 -24.35 18.40
N SER A 26 -6.38 -23.71 18.17
CA SER A 26 -6.28 -22.54 17.28
C SER A 26 -6.57 -22.89 15.82
N ASN A 27 -6.07 -24.04 15.35
CA ASN A 27 -6.25 -24.49 13.97
C ASN A 27 -7.71 -24.85 13.64
N VAL A 28 -8.49 -25.34 14.61
CA VAL A 28 -9.91 -25.66 14.39
C VAL A 28 -10.76 -24.38 14.27
N ILE A 29 -10.43 -23.34 15.03
CA ILE A 29 -11.12 -22.05 14.96
C ILE A 29 -10.86 -21.36 13.62
N LEU A 30 -9.61 -21.38 13.14
CA LEU A 30 -9.25 -20.79 11.85
C LEU A 30 -10.00 -21.47 10.69
N LEU A 31 -10.12 -22.80 10.72
CA LEU A 31 -10.84 -23.58 9.71
C LEU A 31 -12.34 -23.29 9.69
N LEU A 32 -12.96 -23.08 10.86
CA LEU A 32 -14.36 -22.68 10.97
C LEU A 32 -14.63 -21.28 10.39
N ILE A 33 -13.72 -20.33 10.59
CA ILE A 33 -13.84 -18.97 10.05
C ILE A 33 -13.79 -18.99 8.51
N VAL A 34 -12.85 -19.74 7.93
CA VAL A 34 -12.72 -19.86 6.46
C VAL A 34 -13.98 -20.48 5.83
N VAL A 35 -14.57 -21.52 6.46
CA VAL A 35 -15.80 -22.16 5.97
C VAL A 35 -17.00 -21.20 6.04
N LEU A 36 -17.12 -20.40 7.09
CA LEU A 36 -18.19 -19.40 7.22
C LEU A 36 -18.08 -18.27 6.18
N LEU A 37 -16.87 -17.79 5.90
CA LEU A 37 -16.61 -16.78 4.87
C LEU A 37 -16.94 -17.30 3.46
N ALA A 38 -16.58 -18.55 3.16
CA ALA A 38 -16.92 -19.18 1.88
C ALA A 38 -18.46 -19.32 1.68
N ALA A 39 -19.20 -19.64 2.75
CA ALA A 39 -20.65 -19.76 2.69
C ALA A 39 -21.35 -18.39 2.48
N ALA A 40 -20.79 -17.31 3.00
CA ALA A 40 -21.34 -15.95 2.82
C ALA A 40 -21.16 -15.40 1.40
N LEU A 41 -20.16 -15.88 0.65
CA LEU A 41 -19.94 -15.49 -0.74
C LEU A 41 -20.92 -16.17 -1.71
N LEU A 42 -21.48 -17.32 -1.33
CA LEU A 42 -22.41 -18.10 -2.16
C LEU A 42 -23.87 -17.63 -2.07
N THR A 43 -24.20 -16.71 -1.17
CA THR A 43 -25.58 -16.24 -0.95
C THR A 43 -25.85 -14.83 -1.47
N ARG A 44 -24.95 -14.23 -2.26
CA ARG A 44 -25.23 -12.93 -2.90
C ARG A 44 -26.34 -13.10 -3.95
N PRO A 45 -27.52 -12.47 -3.77
CA PRO A 45 -28.55 -12.47 -4.79
C PRO A 45 -28.05 -11.70 -6.02
N ALA A 46 -28.26 -12.27 -7.21
CA ALA A 46 -27.97 -11.61 -8.47
C ALA A 46 -28.83 -10.34 -8.59
N THR A 47 -28.19 -9.19 -8.61
CA THR A 47 -28.82 -7.91 -8.94
C THR A 47 -29.22 -7.95 -10.41
N THR A 48 -30.50 -8.18 -10.70
CA THR A 48 -31.06 -7.98 -12.04
C THR A 48 -31.22 -6.48 -12.29
N CYS A 49 -30.57 -5.97 -13.33
CA CYS A 49 -30.87 -4.64 -13.86
C CYS A 49 -32.26 -4.68 -14.52
N ASP A 50 -33.24 -4.02 -13.91
CA ASP A 50 -34.49 -3.69 -14.57
C ASP A 50 -34.25 -2.63 -15.64
N ALA A 51 -34.57 -2.98 -16.89
CA ALA A 51 -34.67 -2.04 -17.99
C ALA A 51 -36.03 -1.35 -17.90
N GLU A 52 -36.07 -0.15 -17.31
CA GLU A 52 -37.27 0.69 -17.28
C GLU A 52 -37.46 1.43 -18.61
N GLN A 53 -38.50 1.01 -19.32
CA GLN A 53 -39.45 1.79 -20.13
C GLN A 53 -38.92 2.83 -21.13
N ASN A 54 -38.79 2.37 -22.38
CA ASN A 54 -38.91 3.20 -23.58
C ASN A 54 -40.37 3.20 -24.05
N GLN A 55 -41.15 4.23 -23.70
CA GLN A 55 -42.42 4.55 -24.37
C GLN A 55 -42.67 6.07 -24.35
N ASN A 56 -42.41 6.77 -25.46
CA ASN A 56 -43.41 7.68 -26.02
C ASN A 56 -43.11 8.08 -27.49
N THR A 57 -44.02 7.61 -28.34
CA THR A 57 -44.70 8.34 -29.44
C THR A 57 -43.89 8.95 -30.59
N GLY A 58 -43.69 8.14 -31.63
CA GLY A 58 -44.27 8.33 -32.97
C GLY A 58 -44.22 9.70 -33.65
N ALA A 59 -43.30 9.86 -34.60
CA ALA A 59 -43.49 10.66 -35.81
C ALA A 59 -42.58 10.14 -36.96
N THR A 60 -43.16 10.09 -38.15
CA THR A 60 -42.67 9.54 -39.45
C THR A 60 -41.41 10.26 -39.98
N PRO A 61 -40.50 9.57 -40.69
CA PRO A 61 -39.28 10.17 -41.22
C PRO A 61 -39.62 11.01 -42.45
N THR A 62 -39.20 12.28 -42.44
CA THR A 62 -39.29 13.16 -43.63
C THR A 62 -37.90 13.72 -43.92
N CYS A 63 -37.33 13.29 -45.04
CA CYS A 63 -36.16 13.91 -45.65
C CYS A 63 -36.61 15.11 -46.50
N VAL A 64 -36.09 16.31 -46.21
CA VAL A 64 -36.03 17.46 -47.14
C VAL A 64 -34.72 18.22 -46.86
N PRO A 65 -33.98 18.69 -47.90
CA PRO A 65 -32.60 19.15 -47.76
C PRO A 65 -32.48 20.66 -47.48
N ALA A 66 -31.33 20.99 -46.89
CA ALA A 66 -30.57 22.24 -46.89
C ALA A 66 -31.34 23.57 -46.99
N GLU A 67 -31.32 24.35 -45.90
CA GLU A 67 -31.06 25.78 -46.00
C GLU A 67 -29.95 26.18 -45.02
N ASP A 68 -29.04 26.94 -45.61
CA ASP A 68 -27.85 27.57 -45.10
C ASP A 68 -28.27 28.78 -44.26
N ASP A 69 -27.89 28.81 -42.99
CA ASP A 69 -27.70 30.07 -42.28
C ASP A 69 -26.62 29.85 -41.22
N SER A 70 -25.46 30.41 -41.57
CA SER A 70 -24.30 30.58 -40.72
C SER A 70 -24.68 31.37 -39.47
N ASP A 71 -24.42 30.82 -38.29
CA ASP A 71 -23.93 31.60 -37.17
C ASP A 71 -23.03 30.73 -36.31
N GLY A 72 -21.76 31.14 -36.26
CA GLY A 72 -20.66 30.41 -35.64
C GLY A 72 -20.81 30.31 -34.14
N LEU A 73 -20.60 29.09 -33.65
CA LEU A 73 -20.18 28.79 -32.29
C LEU A 73 -19.27 27.58 -32.38
N ASP A 74 -18.01 27.90 -32.67
CA ASP A 74 -16.88 26.99 -32.58
C ASP A 74 -16.72 26.59 -31.12
N SER A 75 -17.05 25.35 -30.81
CA SER A 75 -16.74 24.69 -29.55
C SER A 75 -16.65 23.20 -29.86
N GLU A 76 -15.57 22.82 -30.51
CA GLU A 76 -15.06 21.46 -30.39
C GLU A 76 -14.89 21.16 -28.89
N PRO A 77 -15.45 20.07 -28.35
CA PRO A 77 -14.90 19.51 -27.13
C PRO A 77 -13.55 18.91 -27.51
N ASP A 78 -12.50 19.72 -27.34
CA ASP A 78 -11.12 19.27 -27.31
C ASP A 78 -11.00 18.25 -26.18
N THR A 79 -11.25 16.99 -26.51
CA THR A 79 -10.96 15.88 -25.63
C THR A 79 -9.51 15.55 -25.91
N THR A 80 -8.61 16.44 -25.50
CA THR A 80 -7.22 16.09 -25.23
C THR A 80 -7.29 14.99 -24.18
N GLY A 81 -7.27 13.75 -24.63
CA GLY A 81 -6.74 12.66 -23.83
C GLY A 81 -5.32 13.07 -23.51
N GLU A 82 -5.15 13.69 -22.34
CA GLU A 82 -3.86 13.92 -21.75
C GLU A 82 -3.26 12.53 -21.60
N SER A 83 -2.35 12.19 -22.52
CA SER A 83 -1.49 11.04 -22.36
C SER A 83 -0.71 11.31 -21.09
N VAL A 84 -1.10 10.67 -19.99
CA VAL A 84 -0.36 10.68 -18.74
C VAL A 84 1.09 10.38 -19.11
N SER A 85 1.94 11.37 -18.89
CA SER A 85 3.34 11.25 -19.27
C SER A 85 3.99 10.30 -18.26
N ILE A 86 4.93 9.49 -18.72
CA ILE A 86 5.70 8.59 -17.85
C ILE A 86 6.55 9.38 -16.82
N ASP A 87 6.58 10.71 -16.95
CA ASP A 87 7.27 11.66 -16.07
C ASP A 87 6.41 12.22 -14.93
N ASP A 88 5.12 11.87 -14.86
CA ASP A 88 4.26 12.36 -13.77
C ASP A 88 4.69 11.68 -12.45
N LEU A 89 5.23 12.49 -11.54
CA LEU A 89 5.46 12.09 -10.15
C LEU A 89 4.11 11.71 -9.53
N PRO A 90 4.06 10.70 -8.65
CA PRO A 90 2.82 10.37 -7.97
C PRO A 90 2.31 11.57 -7.19
N GLU A 91 0.99 11.75 -7.14
CA GLU A 91 0.38 12.75 -6.27
C GLU A 91 0.66 12.40 -4.80
N VAL A 92 0.95 13.40 -3.98
CA VAL A 92 1.32 13.17 -2.57
C VAL A 92 0.30 13.81 -1.64
N PHE A 93 -0.25 13.01 -0.72
CA PHE A 93 -1.19 13.46 0.29
C PHE A 93 -0.65 13.21 1.69
N PHE A 94 -1.03 14.11 2.61
CA PHE A 94 -0.75 13.99 4.03
C PHE A 94 -2.08 14.08 4.79
N THR A 95 -2.41 13.06 5.57
CA THR A 95 -3.70 12.92 6.26
C THR A 95 -3.51 12.75 7.77
N PRO A 96 -4.03 13.67 8.61
CA PRO A 96 -4.76 14.88 8.26
C PRO A 96 -3.84 15.97 7.69
N GLY A 97 -4.37 16.81 6.80
CA GLY A 97 -3.59 17.83 6.09
C GLY A 97 -2.92 18.90 6.95
N GLY A 98 -3.21 18.96 8.27
CA GLY A 98 -2.55 19.85 9.24
C GLY A 98 -1.73 19.14 10.31
N GLY A 99 -1.61 17.82 10.24
CA GLY A 99 -0.84 17.01 11.19
C GLY A 99 0.68 17.07 10.98
N PHE A 100 1.09 17.42 9.76
CA PHE A 100 2.50 17.40 9.34
C PHE A 100 3.00 18.80 9.02
N ASP A 101 4.09 19.22 9.67
CA ASP A 101 4.83 20.41 9.28
C ASP A 101 5.68 20.17 8.02
N ASP A 102 6.12 21.26 7.39
CA ASP A 102 6.83 21.21 6.10
C ASP A 102 8.16 20.45 6.17
N ALA A 103 8.85 20.48 7.32
CA ALA A 103 10.12 19.80 7.50
C ALA A 103 9.90 18.27 7.57
N LEU A 104 8.93 17.84 8.38
CA LEU A 104 8.54 16.44 8.49
C LEU A 104 8.00 15.90 7.17
N ARG A 105 7.21 16.68 6.42
CA ARG A 105 6.74 16.29 5.09
C ARG A 105 7.90 16.00 4.15
N ALA A 106 8.88 16.91 4.10
CA ALA A 106 10.04 16.77 3.25
C ALA A 106 10.86 15.54 3.65
N GLU A 107 11.08 15.33 4.95
CA GLU A 107 11.82 14.17 5.48
C GLU A 107 11.11 12.84 5.17
N LEU A 108 9.78 12.75 5.36
CA LEU A 108 8.99 11.56 5.00
C LEU A 108 9.06 11.26 3.49
N LEU A 109 8.99 12.29 2.66
CA LEU A 109 9.12 12.16 1.22
C LEU A 109 10.51 11.69 0.80
N GLU A 110 11.56 12.31 1.35
CA GLU A 110 12.96 12.01 1.00
C GLU A 110 13.37 10.62 1.47
N SER A 111 13.07 10.26 2.73
CA SER A 111 13.49 9.00 3.34
C SER A 111 12.62 7.81 2.95
N ILE A 112 11.33 8.04 2.64
CA ILE A 112 10.36 6.96 2.39
C ILE A 112 9.71 7.06 1.03
N GLY A 113 8.95 8.13 0.77
CA GLY A 113 8.04 8.20 -0.38
C GLY A 113 8.75 8.11 -1.74
N ASN A 114 9.78 8.92 -1.92
CA ASN A 114 10.57 8.98 -3.16
C ASN A 114 11.31 7.67 -3.48
N PRO A 115 12.12 7.10 -2.56
CA PRO A 115 12.79 5.82 -2.83
C PRO A 115 11.78 4.68 -3.06
N MET A 116 10.70 4.62 -2.28
CA MET A 116 9.64 3.63 -2.46
C MET A 116 9.00 3.71 -3.85
N ALA A 117 8.58 4.91 -4.28
CA ALA A 117 7.97 5.09 -5.60
C ALA A 117 8.94 4.82 -6.75
N ALA A 118 10.21 5.21 -6.60
CA ALA A 118 11.24 4.93 -7.59
C ALA A 118 11.49 3.42 -7.74
N TRP A 119 11.57 2.68 -6.64
CA TRP A 119 11.73 1.23 -6.68
C TRP A 119 10.56 0.55 -7.38
N GLU A 120 9.33 0.92 -7.02
CA GLU A 120 8.13 0.36 -7.67
C GLU A 120 8.14 0.61 -9.18
N LYS A 121 8.60 1.79 -9.63
CA LYS A 121 8.80 2.06 -11.07
C LYS A 121 9.80 1.09 -11.71
N GLU A 122 10.92 0.80 -11.05
CA GLU A 122 11.90 -0.18 -11.55
C GLU A 122 11.35 -1.61 -11.63
N GLN A 123 10.43 -1.95 -10.73
CA GLN A 123 9.72 -3.24 -10.74
C GLN A 123 8.63 -3.32 -11.83
N GLY A 124 8.47 -2.27 -12.64
CA GLY A 124 7.48 -2.20 -13.72
C GLY A 124 6.09 -1.75 -13.26
N ASN A 125 5.97 -1.28 -12.02
CA ASN A 125 4.73 -0.73 -11.50
C ASN A 125 4.59 0.76 -11.83
N THR A 126 3.37 1.28 -11.77
CA THR A 126 3.09 2.71 -12.03
C THR A 126 2.48 3.34 -10.78
N PRO A 127 3.30 3.97 -9.91
CA PRO A 127 2.84 4.75 -8.78
C PRO A 127 1.93 5.90 -9.22
N LEU A 128 0.75 6.03 -8.60
CA LEU A 128 -0.18 7.14 -8.83
C LEU A 128 -0.26 8.08 -7.64
N VAL A 129 -0.36 7.52 -6.43
CA VAL A 129 -0.60 8.29 -5.21
C VAL A 129 0.26 7.76 -4.08
N ILE A 130 0.96 8.65 -3.37
CA ILE A 130 1.57 8.38 -2.06
C ILE A 130 0.73 9.10 -0.99
N GLU A 131 0.17 8.34 -0.07
CA GLU A 131 -0.53 8.88 1.10
C GLU A 131 0.29 8.62 2.36
N PHE A 132 0.68 9.69 3.06
CA PHE A 132 1.18 9.61 4.43
C PHE A 132 0.04 9.90 5.40
N SER A 133 -0.12 9.06 6.43
CA SER A 133 -1.17 9.20 7.43
C SER A 133 -0.61 9.18 8.84
N GLU A 134 -1.15 10.02 9.72
CA GLU A 134 -0.94 9.87 11.16
C GLU A 134 -1.64 8.61 11.64
N ASN A 135 -1.01 7.89 12.57
CA ASN A 135 -1.65 6.76 13.22
C ASN A 135 -2.71 7.27 14.21
N PRO A 136 -4.01 6.99 13.98
CA PRO A 136 -5.07 7.50 14.83
C PRO A 136 -5.22 6.71 16.15
N TYR A 137 -4.50 5.59 16.31
CA TYR A 137 -4.64 4.70 17.45
C TYR A 137 -3.59 5.03 18.53
N GLU A 138 -4.03 5.70 19.61
CA GLU A 138 -3.16 6.14 20.72
C GLU A 138 -2.24 5.04 21.27
N GLU A 139 -2.73 3.80 21.35
CA GLU A 139 -1.97 2.65 21.86
C GLU A 139 -0.76 2.25 21.00
N THR A 140 -0.75 2.61 19.71
CA THR A 140 0.32 2.27 18.77
C THR A 140 1.03 3.48 18.18
N ALA A 141 0.46 4.68 18.31
CA ALA A 141 1.04 5.93 17.79
C ALA A 141 2.42 6.27 18.39
N ALA A 142 2.73 5.78 19.60
CA ALA A 142 4.06 5.95 20.19
C ALA A 142 5.15 5.10 19.52
N THR A 143 4.78 3.97 18.90
CA THR A 143 5.70 3.07 18.20
C THR A 143 5.67 3.32 16.70
N TYR A 144 4.47 3.46 16.14
CA TYR A 144 4.24 3.71 14.72
C TYR A 144 3.44 5.00 14.57
N PRO A 145 4.07 6.19 14.69
CA PRO A 145 3.34 7.46 14.62
C PRO A 145 2.73 7.72 13.25
N TYR A 146 3.29 7.13 12.18
CA TYR A 146 2.87 7.37 10.81
C TYR A 146 2.73 6.07 10.03
N SER A 147 2.03 6.13 8.91
CA SER A 147 2.06 5.11 7.86
C SER A 147 2.18 5.76 6.50
N VAL A 148 2.72 5.01 5.54
CA VAL A 148 2.65 5.38 4.12
C VAL A 148 1.90 4.31 3.34
N ALA A 149 1.09 4.74 2.38
CA ALA A 149 0.46 3.89 1.39
C ALA A 149 0.79 4.42 0.00
N LEU A 150 1.15 3.52 -0.91
CA LEU A 150 1.41 3.82 -2.31
C LEU A 150 0.42 3.04 -3.17
N PHE A 151 -0.39 3.78 -3.92
CA PHE A 151 -1.43 3.25 -4.82
C PHE A 151 -0.92 3.27 -6.25
N GLN A 152 -1.17 2.18 -6.98
CA GLN A 152 -0.66 1.97 -8.33
C GLN A 152 -1.80 1.86 -9.35
N LEU A 153 -1.51 2.15 -10.62
CA LEU A 153 -2.51 2.24 -11.69
C LEU A 153 -3.30 0.96 -11.93
N ASP A 154 -2.69 -0.20 -11.69
CA ASP A 154 -3.31 -1.52 -11.86
C ASP A 154 -4.15 -1.96 -10.65
N GLY A 155 -4.27 -1.10 -9.63
CA GLY A 155 -5.00 -1.37 -8.40
C GLY A 155 -4.17 -2.12 -7.35
N TYR A 156 -2.86 -2.34 -7.60
CA TYR A 156 -1.96 -2.79 -6.55
C TYR A 156 -1.74 -1.67 -5.52
N TYR A 157 -1.56 -2.08 -4.25
CA TYR A 157 -1.20 -1.17 -3.18
C TYR A 157 -0.09 -1.80 -2.35
N THR A 158 0.82 -0.95 -1.90
CA THR A 158 1.84 -1.31 -0.91
C THR A 158 1.85 -0.25 0.18
N GLY A 159 2.17 -0.64 1.41
CA GLY A 159 2.16 0.30 2.51
C GLY A 159 2.87 -0.25 3.73
N ILE A 160 3.43 0.66 4.52
CA ILE A 160 4.19 0.33 5.73
C ILE A 160 3.78 1.25 6.88
N ALA A 161 3.85 0.71 8.10
CA ALA A 161 3.87 1.52 9.31
C ALA A 161 5.31 2.02 9.53
N ILE A 162 5.46 3.29 9.92
CA ILE A 162 6.75 3.93 10.10
C ILE A 162 7.05 3.96 11.60
N GLU A 163 8.04 3.18 12.03
CA GLU A 163 8.64 3.27 13.36
C GLU A 163 9.81 4.26 13.31
N LEU A 164 9.78 5.28 14.17
CA LEU A 164 10.87 6.25 14.22
C LEU A 164 12.12 5.61 14.83
N GLU A 165 13.29 6.09 14.39
CA GLU A 165 14.56 5.71 14.98
C GLU A 165 14.63 6.15 16.46
N ALA A 166 15.59 5.58 17.21
CA ALA A 166 15.71 5.84 18.65
C ALA A 166 15.96 7.33 19.01
N ASP A 167 16.44 8.13 18.06
CA ASP A 167 16.64 9.58 18.19
C ASP A 167 15.45 10.42 17.71
N GLY A 168 14.38 9.76 17.24
CA GLY A 168 13.16 10.38 16.74
C GLY A 168 13.18 10.74 15.24
N SER A 169 14.24 10.39 14.51
CA SER A 169 14.31 10.61 13.06
C SER A 169 13.46 9.62 12.25
N VAL A 170 13.08 10.02 11.04
CA VAL A 170 12.38 9.14 10.10
C VAL A 170 13.40 8.13 9.54
N PRO A 171 13.10 6.81 9.59
CA PRO A 171 14.01 5.81 9.05
C PRO A 171 14.09 5.90 7.53
N LEU A 172 15.16 5.36 6.96
CA LEU A 172 15.22 5.13 5.51
C LEU A 172 14.33 3.94 5.14
N TRP A 173 13.64 4.07 4.01
CA TRP A 173 12.81 2.98 3.50
C TRP A 173 13.67 1.83 3.01
N ILE A 174 13.27 0.60 3.33
CA ILE A 174 13.99 -0.61 2.97
C ILE A 174 13.05 -1.50 2.17
N PRO A 175 13.35 -1.81 0.89
CA PRO A 175 12.51 -2.70 0.11
C PRO A 175 12.53 -4.11 0.69
N GLU A 176 11.36 -4.76 0.70
CA GLU A 176 11.23 -6.17 1.03
C GLU A 176 11.28 -7.02 -0.23
N CYS A 177 12.36 -7.77 -0.41
CA CYS A 177 12.49 -8.77 -1.46
C CYS A 177 12.39 -10.17 -0.83
N PHE A 178 11.15 -10.64 -0.61
CA PHE A 178 10.79 -11.91 0.04
C PHE A 178 11.90 -12.98 0.15
N GLU A 179 12.25 -13.62 -0.98
CA GLU A 179 13.14 -14.78 -1.02
C GLU A 179 14.52 -14.47 -1.66
N SER A 180 14.78 -13.20 -1.96
CA SER A 180 15.96 -12.79 -2.72
C SER A 180 16.56 -11.49 -2.21
N ILE A 181 17.83 -11.27 -2.52
CA ILE A 181 18.42 -9.94 -2.36
C ILE A 181 17.78 -9.01 -3.41
N CYS A 182 17.43 -7.79 -3.02
CA CYS A 182 16.96 -6.77 -3.95
C CYS A 182 18.11 -6.36 -4.86
N GLU A 183 17.88 -6.44 -6.17
CA GLU A 183 18.83 -5.95 -7.16
C GLU A 183 18.44 -4.52 -7.56
N PHE A 184 19.29 -3.56 -7.21
CA PHE A 184 19.10 -2.14 -7.53
C PHE A 184 19.76 -1.81 -8.87
N SER A 185 19.08 -1.05 -9.72
CA SER A 185 19.73 -0.52 -10.92
C SER A 185 20.83 0.49 -10.56
N ASP A 186 21.74 0.76 -11.50
CA ASP A 186 22.75 1.81 -11.34
C ASP A 186 22.11 3.20 -11.15
N GLU A 187 20.95 3.44 -11.75
CA GLU A 187 20.20 4.70 -11.65
C GLU A 187 19.61 4.87 -10.25
N TYR A 188 18.98 3.82 -9.70
CA TYR A 188 18.46 3.85 -8.34
C TYR A 188 19.57 4.02 -7.31
N GLN A 189 20.68 3.28 -7.46
CA GLN A 189 21.84 3.40 -6.57
C GLN A 189 22.43 4.82 -6.59
N ALA A 190 22.46 5.47 -7.76
CA ALA A 190 22.94 6.84 -7.88
C ALA A 190 21.97 7.87 -7.26
N ALA A 191 20.66 7.62 -7.35
CA ALA A 191 19.63 8.53 -6.82
C ALA A 191 19.39 8.37 -5.31
N TYR A 192 19.48 7.14 -4.79
CA TYR A 192 19.17 6.80 -3.39
C TYR A 192 20.28 5.97 -2.73
N PRO A 193 21.53 6.48 -2.70
CA PRO A 193 22.67 5.72 -2.18
C PRO A 193 22.50 5.30 -0.71
N ASP A 194 21.95 6.19 0.12
CA ASP A 194 21.78 5.94 1.56
C ASP A 194 20.74 4.83 1.82
N THR A 195 19.67 4.79 1.01
CA THR A 195 18.67 3.71 1.05
C THR A 195 19.32 2.35 0.73
N VAL A 196 20.17 2.32 -0.29
CA VAL A 196 20.89 1.09 -0.69
C VAL A 196 21.91 0.68 0.37
N GLU A 197 22.66 1.64 0.93
CA GLU A 197 23.60 1.37 2.04
C GLU A 197 22.86 0.78 3.25
N LYS A 198 21.73 1.38 3.63
CA LYS A 198 20.92 0.88 4.74
C LYS A 198 20.34 -0.50 4.46
N TYR A 199 19.88 -0.76 3.24
CA TYR A 199 19.42 -2.08 2.82
C TYR A 199 20.54 -3.12 2.98
N ASN A 200 21.75 -2.81 2.51
CA ASN A 200 22.90 -3.71 2.62
C ASN A 200 23.28 -3.96 4.08
N GLU A 201 23.27 -2.93 4.93
CA GLU A 201 23.53 -3.05 6.37
C GLU A 201 22.55 -4.02 7.03
N VAL A 202 21.24 -3.83 6.82
CA VAL A 202 20.18 -4.63 7.44
C VAL A 202 20.21 -6.09 6.96
N ASN A 203 20.64 -6.33 5.71
CA ASN A 203 20.69 -7.66 5.11
C ASN A 203 22.07 -8.33 5.18
N GLY A 204 23.09 -7.66 5.71
CA GLY A 204 24.44 -8.19 5.88
C GLY A 204 25.21 -8.43 4.57
N LEU A 205 25.09 -7.50 3.63
CA LEU A 205 25.69 -7.55 2.28
C LEU A 205 26.98 -6.71 2.16
#